data_AF-A0A954K329-F1
#
_entry.id   AF-A0A954K329-F1
#
_cell.length_a   1.000
_cell.length_b   1.000
_cell.length_c   1.000
_cell.angle_alpha   90.00
_cell.angle_beta   90.00
_cell.angle_gamma   90.00
#
_symmetry.space_group_name_H-M   'P 1'
#
loop_
_entity.id
_entity.type
_entity.pdbx_description
1 polymer ?
#
loop_
_entity_poly.entity_id
_entity_poly.type
_entity_poly.pdbx_seq_one_letter_code
_entity_poly.pdbx_strand_id
1 'polypeptide(L)'
;MTFVIRILFVLGLAGTIFGAKETQLVFRGTVEPEQVTLAALGQKDGTENPHLTITDFEFGEGVVFEVNKKNEWTQIWIPLVLPGEKWTERPVVARSNKISKVADLDPLVQKTELTGVVSNFLGGLGSKQQKQFKSLYPDADLEAAIVIDISKKFPSPVYAISILLVGVLCMIGASGLFFGWFEKKESSSVQADHYASGSAWAEEPDDNENRRES
;
A
#
# COMPACT_ATOMS: atom_id res chain seq x y z
N MET A 1 17.29 -19.45 11.77
CA MET A 1 16.26 -18.49 12.27
C MET A 1 16.26 -17.17 11.48
N THR A 2 17.42 -16.62 11.11
CA THR A 2 17.55 -15.35 10.35
C THR A 2 16.78 -15.29 9.03
N PHE A 3 16.66 -16.40 8.29
CA PHE A 3 15.91 -16.44 7.03
C PHE A 3 14.40 -16.19 7.22
N VAL A 4 13.78 -16.80 8.24
CA VAL A 4 12.35 -16.62 8.56
C VAL A 4 12.06 -15.17 8.94
N ILE A 5 12.94 -14.55 9.73
CA ILE A 5 12.84 -13.13 10.13
C ILE A 5 12.86 -12.22 8.89
N ARG A 6 13.74 -12.49 7.92
CA ARG A 6 13.79 -11.72 6.66
C ARG A 6 12.51 -11.85 5.83
N ILE A 7 11.96 -13.06 5.71
CA ILE A 7 10.67 -13.26 5.02
C ILE A 7 9.57 -12.47 5.72
N LEU A 8 9.47 -12.56 7.05
CA LEU A 8 8.47 -11.84 7.82
C LEU A 8 8.59 -10.32 7.63
N PHE A 9 9.82 -9.80 7.59
CA PHE A 9 10.07 -8.39 7.33
C PHE A 9 9.61 -7.97 5.93
N VAL A 10 9.96 -8.74 4.88
CA VAL A 10 9.55 -8.43 3.50
C VAL A 10 8.03 -8.49 3.35
N LEU A 11 7.37 -9.50 3.92
CA LEU A 11 5.91 -9.59 3.92
C LEU A 11 5.27 -8.44 4.70
N GLY A 12 5.84 -8.06 5.85
CA GLY A 12 5.40 -6.92 6.64
C GLY A 12 5.50 -5.60 5.88
N LEU A 13 6.62 -5.38 5.18
CA LEU A 13 6.84 -4.19 4.35
C LEU A 13 5.86 -4.14 3.18
N ALA A 14 5.70 -5.24 2.45
CA ALA A 14 4.75 -5.33 1.35
C ALA A 14 3.30 -5.08 1.82
N GLY A 15 2.90 -5.71 2.93
CA GLY A 15 1.59 -5.50 3.57
C GLY A 15 1.40 -4.05 4.02
N THR A 16 2.42 -3.42 4.59
CA THR A 16 2.35 -2.00 5.01
C THR A 16 2.16 -1.08 3.81
N ILE A 17 2.93 -1.26 2.72
CA ILE A 17 2.81 -0.43 1.52
C ILE A 17 1.43 -0.59 0.87
N PHE A 18 0.97 -1.84 0.73
CA PHE A 18 -0.35 -2.11 0.14
C PHE A 18 -1.48 -1.58 1.03
N GLY A 19 -1.44 -1.88 2.33
CA GLY A 19 -2.40 -1.42 3.31
C GLY A 19 -2.47 0.11 3.39
N ALA A 20 -1.32 0.81 3.31
CA ALA A 20 -1.27 2.26 3.31
C ALA A 20 -1.95 2.86 2.08
N LYS A 21 -1.74 2.29 0.89
CA LYS A 21 -2.40 2.74 -0.34
C LYS A 21 -3.92 2.57 -0.30
N GLU A 22 -4.40 1.40 0.14
CA GLU A 22 -5.84 1.16 0.26
C GLU A 22 -6.45 2.01 1.39
N THR A 23 -5.75 2.19 2.50
CA THR A 23 -6.20 3.04 3.61
C THR A 23 -6.26 4.51 3.20
N GLN A 24 -5.30 5.00 2.42
CA GLN A 24 -5.34 6.35 1.84
C GLN A 24 -6.57 6.54 0.95
N LEU A 25 -6.97 5.51 0.19
CA LEU A 25 -8.17 5.55 -0.63
C LEU A 25 -9.44 5.59 0.23
N VAL A 26 -9.50 4.78 1.30
CA VAL A 26 -10.59 4.78 2.28
C VAL A 26 -10.73 6.15 2.97
N PHE A 27 -9.63 6.78 3.37
CA PHE A 27 -9.70 8.09 4.04
C PHE A 27 -10.12 9.23 3.11
N ARG A 28 -10.10 9.02 1.80
CA ARG A 28 -10.54 10.02 0.81
C ARG A 28 -11.96 9.77 0.30
N GLY A 29 -12.60 8.66 0.64
CA GLY A 29 -13.82 8.25 -0.04
C GLY A 29 -14.77 7.41 0.77
N THR A 30 -15.89 7.06 0.13
CA THR A 30 -16.92 6.21 0.72
C THR A 30 -17.12 4.94 -0.08
N VAL A 31 -17.65 3.92 0.59
CA VAL A 31 -18.00 2.63 -0.05
C VAL A 31 -19.16 2.80 -1.03
N GLU A 32 -20.05 3.75 -0.79
CA GLU A 32 -21.11 4.13 -1.72
C GLU A 32 -20.53 5.03 -2.83
N PRO A 33 -20.76 4.71 -4.12
CA PRO A 33 -20.28 5.53 -5.21
C PRO A 33 -21.08 6.83 -5.30
N GLU A 34 -20.37 7.93 -5.54
CA GLU A 34 -20.98 9.23 -5.86
C GLU A 34 -21.33 9.27 -7.35
N GLN A 35 -22.56 9.67 -7.68
CA GLN A 35 -22.97 9.86 -9.07
C GLN A 35 -22.47 11.22 -9.56
N VAL A 36 -21.75 11.24 -10.69
CA VAL A 36 -21.15 12.46 -11.25
C VAL A 36 -21.23 12.44 -12.78
N THR A 37 -21.45 13.60 -13.40
CA THR A 37 -21.38 13.71 -14.86
C THR A 37 -19.92 13.78 -15.31
N LEU A 38 -19.60 13.34 -16.52
CA LEU A 38 -18.24 13.46 -17.05
C LEU A 38 -17.75 14.91 -17.05
N ALA A 39 -18.63 15.85 -17.41
CA ALA A 39 -18.32 17.28 -17.43
C ALA A 39 -17.92 17.82 -16.05
N ALA A 40 -18.62 17.42 -15.00
CA ALA A 40 -18.30 17.80 -13.63
C ALA A 40 -16.97 17.17 -13.17
N LEU A 41 -16.79 15.87 -13.41
CA LEU A 41 -15.57 15.14 -13.04
C LEU A 41 -14.31 15.76 -13.66
N GLY A 42 -14.40 16.24 -14.90
CA GLY A 42 -13.28 16.85 -15.62
C GLY A 42 -12.87 18.24 -15.13
N GLN A 43 -13.55 18.82 -14.14
CA GLN A 43 -13.15 20.09 -13.52
C GLN A 43 -12.04 19.86 -12.48
N LYS A 44 -11.37 20.94 -12.07
CA LYS A 44 -10.29 20.88 -11.07
C LYS A 44 -10.72 20.22 -9.75
N ASP A 45 -11.90 20.58 -9.27
CA ASP A 45 -12.48 20.10 -8.01
C ASP A 45 -13.77 19.28 -8.26
N GLY A 46 -13.77 18.50 -9.35
CA GLY A 46 -14.96 17.83 -9.88
C GLY A 46 -15.60 16.75 -8.98
N THR A 47 -14.88 16.26 -7.97
CA THR A 47 -15.41 15.35 -6.94
C THR A 47 -14.46 15.30 -5.74
N GLU A 48 -15.03 15.00 -4.57
CA GLU A 48 -14.27 14.66 -3.36
C GLU A 48 -14.12 13.13 -3.18
N ASN A 49 -15.02 12.33 -3.77
CA ASN A 49 -15.06 10.89 -3.59
C ASN A 49 -14.35 10.11 -4.72
N PRO A 50 -13.34 9.27 -4.43
CA PRO A 50 -12.76 8.35 -5.40
C PRO A 50 -13.71 7.36 -6.05
N HIS A 51 -14.77 6.96 -5.34
CA HIS A 51 -15.70 5.96 -5.82
C HIS A 51 -16.83 6.64 -6.55
N LEU A 52 -16.87 6.47 -7.87
CA LEU A 52 -17.75 7.26 -8.74
C LEU A 52 -18.59 6.37 -9.62
N THR A 53 -19.80 6.82 -9.90
CA THR A 53 -20.63 6.38 -11.03
C THR A 53 -20.72 7.55 -12.02
N ILE A 54 -20.00 7.44 -13.14
CA ILE A 54 -19.93 8.47 -14.18
C ILE A 54 -21.11 8.31 -15.14
N THR A 55 -21.77 9.43 -15.46
CA THR A 55 -22.81 9.56 -16.49
C THR A 55 -22.42 10.57 -17.57
N ASP A 56 -23.24 10.68 -18.62
CA ASP A 56 -23.13 11.70 -19.67
C ASP A 56 -21.78 11.72 -20.38
N PHE A 57 -21.30 10.52 -20.74
CA PHE A 57 -20.08 10.32 -21.50
C PHE A 57 -20.36 9.56 -22.81
N GLU A 58 -19.46 9.73 -23.77
CA GLU A 58 -19.29 8.85 -24.92
C GLU A 58 -17.91 8.18 -24.83
N PHE A 59 -17.78 7.00 -25.40
CA PHE A 59 -16.48 6.35 -25.56
C PHE A 59 -15.78 6.99 -26.76
N GLY A 60 -14.63 7.62 -26.54
CA GLY A 60 -13.82 8.19 -27.63
C GLY A 60 -13.16 7.10 -28.47
N GLU A 61 -12.70 7.49 -29.66
CA GLU A 61 -11.95 6.61 -30.54
C GLU A 61 -10.58 6.19 -29.96
N GLY A 62 -10.04 5.08 -30.48
CA GLY A 62 -8.65 4.70 -30.19
C GLY A 62 -8.42 4.17 -28.76
N VAL A 63 -8.92 2.95 -28.51
CA VAL A 63 -8.60 2.18 -27.30
C VAL A 63 -7.10 1.83 -27.28
N VAL A 64 -6.45 2.11 -26.16
CA VAL A 64 -5.04 1.77 -25.94
C VAL A 64 -4.95 0.47 -25.13
N PHE A 65 -4.17 -0.47 -25.64
CA PHE A 65 -3.97 -1.79 -25.02
C PHE A 65 -2.56 -1.92 -24.46
N GLU A 66 -2.46 -2.45 -23.25
CA GLU A 66 -1.21 -2.98 -22.71
C GLU A 66 -1.20 -4.50 -22.92
N VAL A 67 -0.14 -4.99 -23.55
CA VAL A 67 0.06 -6.41 -23.84
C VAL A 67 1.27 -6.96 -23.09
N ASN A 68 1.15 -8.20 -22.62
CA ASN A 68 2.28 -8.90 -21.99
C ASN A 68 3.23 -9.51 -23.04
N LYS A 69 4.29 -10.19 -22.58
CA LYS A 69 5.27 -10.88 -23.44
C LYS A 69 4.66 -11.99 -24.31
N LYS A 70 3.46 -12.47 -23.99
CA LYS A 70 2.71 -13.48 -24.74
C LYS A 70 1.68 -12.87 -25.70
N ASN A 71 1.71 -11.54 -25.87
CA ASN A 71 0.75 -10.80 -26.68
C ASN A 71 -0.71 -10.89 -26.16
N GLU A 72 -0.89 -11.15 -24.87
CA GLU A 72 -2.20 -11.15 -24.21
C GLU A 72 -2.47 -9.78 -23.60
N TRP A 73 -3.71 -9.31 -23.68
CA TRP A 73 -4.12 -8.03 -23.09
C TRP A 73 -4.11 -8.14 -21.58
N THR A 74 -3.42 -7.21 -20.92
CA THR A 74 -3.38 -7.12 -19.45
C THR A 74 -4.18 -5.94 -18.94
N GLN A 75 -4.21 -4.85 -19.70
CA GLN A 75 -4.96 -3.64 -19.38
C GLN A 75 -5.45 -2.96 -20.66
N ILE A 76 -6.60 -2.33 -20.56
CA ILE A 76 -7.12 -1.45 -21.59
C ILE A 76 -7.36 -0.05 -21.01
N TRP A 77 -7.25 0.94 -21.87
CA TRP A 77 -7.47 2.34 -21.57
C TRP A 77 -8.38 2.91 -22.64
N ILE A 78 -9.55 3.40 -22.23
CA ILE A 78 -10.58 3.90 -23.13
C ILE A 78 -10.83 5.38 -22.79
N PRO A 79 -10.71 6.30 -23.75
CA PRO A 79 -10.99 7.71 -23.51
C PRO A 79 -12.49 7.90 -23.27
N LEU A 80 -12.83 8.69 -22.26
CA LEU A 80 -14.21 9.14 -22.02
C LEU A 80 -14.30 10.60 -22.44
N VAL A 81 -15.20 10.89 -23.38
CA VAL A 81 -15.37 12.22 -23.98
C VAL A 81 -16.81 12.70 -23.78
N LEU A 82 -17.00 14.01 -23.78
CA LEU A 82 -18.32 14.62 -23.82
C LEU A 82 -18.97 14.38 -25.19
N PRO A 83 -20.31 14.44 -25.27
CA PRO A 83 -21.03 14.30 -26.52
C PRO A 83 -20.45 15.15 -27.65
N GLY A 84 -20.19 14.51 -28.80
CA GLY A 84 -19.53 15.15 -29.94
C GLY A 84 -17.99 15.17 -29.84
N GLU A 85 -17.42 14.17 -29.17
CA GLU A 85 -15.98 13.89 -29.08
C GLU A 85 -15.13 15.02 -28.47
N LYS A 86 -15.70 15.73 -27.48
CA LYS A 86 -15.00 16.82 -26.80
C LYS A 86 -14.39 16.36 -25.49
N TRP A 87 -13.10 16.65 -25.30
CA TRP A 87 -12.48 16.47 -24.00
C TRP A 87 -13.01 17.48 -22.98
N THR A 88 -13.08 17.04 -21.72
CA THR A 88 -13.19 17.91 -20.57
C THR A 88 -11.90 18.70 -20.34
N GLU A 89 -11.94 19.73 -19.48
CA GLU A 89 -10.74 20.50 -19.10
C GLU A 89 -9.61 19.59 -18.62
N ARG A 90 -9.93 18.58 -17.81
CA ARG A 90 -9.04 17.47 -17.47
C ARG A 90 -9.54 16.19 -18.15
N PRO A 91 -8.80 15.63 -19.12
CA PRO A 91 -9.20 14.41 -19.82
C PRO A 91 -9.48 13.26 -18.86
N VAL A 92 -10.51 12.45 -19.13
CA VAL A 92 -10.85 11.28 -18.31
C VAL A 92 -10.65 10.01 -19.13
N VAL A 93 -9.97 9.03 -18.55
CA VAL A 93 -9.68 7.74 -19.19
C VAL A 93 -10.15 6.61 -18.29
N ALA A 94 -11.02 5.76 -18.83
CA ALA A 94 -11.42 4.52 -18.19
C ALA A 94 -10.35 3.44 -18.35
N ARG A 95 -9.95 2.82 -17.24
CA ARG A 95 -9.01 1.70 -17.21
C ARG A 95 -9.72 0.42 -16.77
N SER A 96 -9.46 -0.68 -17.46
CA SER A 96 -9.91 -2.00 -17.06
C SER A 96 -8.81 -3.04 -17.22
N ASN A 97 -8.71 -3.96 -16.26
CA ASN A 97 -7.83 -5.13 -16.32
C ASN A 97 -8.62 -6.45 -16.46
N LYS A 98 -9.95 -6.38 -16.57
CA LYS A 98 -10.82 -7.56 -16.75
C LYS A 98 -11.14 -7.87 -18.20
N ILE A 99 -10.87 -6.94 -19.12
CA ILE A 99 -11.12 -7.09 -20.54
C ILE A 99 -9.86 -7.67 -21.18
N SER A 100 -9.99 -8.90 -21.68
CA SER A 100 -8.88 -9.67 -22.24
C SER A 100 -9.00 -9.89 -23.74
N LYS A 101 -10.19 -9.65 -24.30
CA LYS A 101 -10.52 -9.88 -25.71
C LYS A 101 -11.45 -8.79 -26.24
N VAL A 102 -11.48 -8.63 -27.56
CA VAL A 102 -12.36 -7.69 -28.26
C VAL A 102 -13.84 -7.93 -27.91
N ALA A 103 -14.28 -9.18 -27.82
CA ALA A 103 -15.66 -9.52 -27.49
C ALA A 103 -16.11 -9.04 -26.09
N ASP A 104 -15.17 -8.76 -25.17
CA ASP A 104 -15.48 -8.24 -23.84
C ASP A 104 -15.69 -6.70 -23.87
N LEU A 105 -15.38 -6.02 -24.99
CA LEU A 105 -15.59 -4.58 -25.17
C LEU A 105 -17.04 -4.24 -25.47
N ASP A 106 -17.73 -5.07 -26.28
CA ASP A 106 -19.12 -4.85 -26.68
C ASP A 106 -20.07 -4.56 -25.50
N PRO A 107 -20.09 -5.37 -24.41
CA PRO A 107 -20.95 -5.08 -23.27
C PRO A 107 -20.49 -3.86 -22.46
N LEU A 108 -19.23 -3.43 -22.60
CA LEU A 108 -18.74 -2.23 -21.94
C LEU A 108 -19.20 -0.98 -22.69
N VAL A 109 -19.07 -0.96 -24.01
CA VAL A 109 -19.40 0.21 -24.85
C VAL A 109 -20.90 0.52 -24.88
N GLN A 110 -21.75 -0.47 -24.54
CA GLN A 110 -23.20 -0.29 -24.43
C GLN A 110 -23.64 0.34 -23.10
N LYS A 111 -22.74 0.51 -22.13
CA LYS A 111 -23.10 1.09 -20.84
C LYS A 111 -23.24 2.60 -20.94
N THR A 112 -24.33 3.13 -20.42
CA THR A 112 -24.56 4.57 -20.22
C THR A 112 -23.99 5.09 -18.90
N GLU A 113 -23.59 4.18 -18.01
CA GLU A 113 -23.04 4.49 -16.69
C GLU A 113 -21.80 3.64 -16.42
N LEU A 114 -20.76 4.26 -15.87
CA LEU A 114 -19.53 3.56 -15.48
C LEU A 114 -19.24 3.79 -14.01
N THR A 115 -19.28 2.71 -13.23
CA THR A 115 -18.85 2.75 -11.83
C THR A 115 -17.40 2.29 -11.71
N GLY A 116 -16.59 3.04 -10.97
CA GLY A 116 -15.17 2.73 -10.78
C GLY A 116 -14.51 3.57 -9.71
N VAL A 117 -13.20 3.37 -9.57
CA VAL A 117 -12.39 4.06 -8.56
C VAL A 117 -11.34 4.93 -9.24
N VAL A 118 -11.30 6.22 -8.92
CA VAL A 118 -10.23 7.13 -9.36
C VAL A 118 -8.91 6.66 -8.76
N SER A 119 -7.97 6.30 -9.63
CA SER A 119 -6.73 5.64 -9.21
C SER A 119 -5.52 6.57 -9.14
N ASN A 120 -5.64 7.80 -9.63
CA ASN A 120 -4.51 8.66 -9.94
C ASN A 120 -4.69 10.13 -9.47
N PHE A 121 -5.20 10.33 -8.27
CA PHE A 121 -5.42 11.67 -7.69
C PHE A 121 -4.25 12.66 -7.78
N LEU A 122 -3.01 12.15 -7.84
CA LEU A 122 -1.79 12.97 -7.79
C LEU A 122 -0.88 12.80 -9.02
N GLY A 123 -1.31 12.08 -10.07
CA GLY A 123 -0.47 11.90 -11.25
C GLY A 123 -1.28 11.47 -12.47
N GLY A 124 -0.92 11.94 -13.66
CA GLY A 124 -1.63 11.61 -14.90
C GLY A 124 -1.44 10.18 -15.41
N LEU A 125 -1.69 10.01 -16.71
CA LEU A 125 -1.39 8.75 -17.40
C LEU A 125 0.12 8.46 -17.38
N GLY A 126 0.47 7.17 -17.41
CA GLY A 126 1.87 6.76 -17.58
C GLY A 126 2.43 7.24 -18.92
N SER A 127 3.74 7.52 -18.97
CA SER A 127 4.40 8.08 -20.16
C SER A 127 4.24 7.22 -21.43
N LYS A 128 4.06 5.90 -21.28
CA LYS A 128 3.77 5.00 -22.41
C LYS A 128 2.36 5.23 -22.97
N GLN A 129 1.37 5.26 -22.08
CA GLN A 129 -0.03 5.48 -22.46
C GLN A 129 -0.22 6.90 -23.03
N GLN A 130 0.43 7.90 -22.43
CA GLN A 130 0.45 9.26 -22.98
C GLN A 130 0.95 9.31 -24.42
N LYS A 131 2.06 8.61 -24.74
CA LYS A 131 2.58 8.55 -26.11
C LYS A 131 1.60 7.90 -27.10
N GLN A 132 0.90 6.83 -26.67
CA GLN A 132 -0.07 6.13 -27.50
C GLN A 132 -1.33 6.98 -27.74
N PHE A 133 -1.82 7.67 -26.72
CA PHE A 133 -2.96 8.58 -26.88
C PHE A 133 -2.59 9.84 -27.66
N LYS A 134 -1.37 10.38 -27.51
CA LYS A 134 -0.94 11.60 -28.21
C LYS A 134 -0.88 11.45 -29.74
N SER A 135 -0.76 10.23 -30.27
CA SER A 135 -0.90 10.01 -31.71
C SER A 135 -2.34 10.09 -32.21
N LEU A 136 -3.31 9.87 -31.33
CA LEU A 136 -4.75 9.91 -31.64
C LEU A 136 -5.34 11.29 -31.29
N TYR A 137 -4.88 11.87 -30.19
CA TYR A 137 -5.35 13.13 -29.60
C TYR A 137 -4.15 14.06 -29.34
N PRO A 138 -3.61 14.71 -30.37
CA PRO A 138 -2.40 15.54 -30.24
C PRO A 138 -2.61 16.77 -29.34
N ASP A 139 -3.85 17.26 -29.24
CA ASP A 139 -4.21 18.48 -28.52
C ASP A 139 -4.67 18.23 -27.07
N ALA A 140 -4.83 16.97 -26.65
CA ALA A 140 -5.30 16.63 -25.30
C ALA A 140 -4.17 16.70 -24.26
N ASP A 141 -4.41 17.38 -23.13
CA ASP A 141 -3.48 17.41 -22.00
C ASP A 141 -3.61 16.15 -21.12
N LEU A 142 -2.86 15.12 -21.47
CA LEU A 142 -2.88 13.82 -20.78
C LEU A 142 -2.01 13.77 -19.51
N GLU A 143 -1.32 14.86 -19.16
CA GLU A 143 -0.51 14.93 -17.93
C GLU A 143 -1.38 15.16 -16.70
N ALA A 144 -2.49 15.88 -16.85
CA ALA A 144 -3.47 16.14 -15.78
C ALA A 144 -4.68 15.18 -15.81
N ALA A 145 -4.65 14.19 -16.71
CA ALA A 145 -5.77 13.30 -16.96
C ALA A 145 -6.17 12.47 -15.74
N ILE A 146 -7.48 12.26 -15.58
CA ILE A 146 -8.09 11.46 -14.53
C ILE A 146 -8.26 10.03 -15.04
N VAL A 147 -7.82 9.05 -14.26
CA VAL A 147 -7.91 7.63 -14.57
C VAL A 147 -8.88 6.97 -13.61
N ILE A 148 -10.03 6.54 -14.15
CA ILE A 148 -11.00 5.74 -13.42
C ILE A 148 -10.79 4.25 -13.70
N ASP A 149 -10.54 3.46 -12.66
CA ASP A 149 -10.47 2.01 -12.76
C ASP A 149 -11.87 1.41 -12.60
N ILE A 150 -12.49 1.01 -13.71
CA ILE A 150 -13.85 0.46 -13.76
C ILE A 150 -13.92 -1.01 -13.32
N SER A 151 -12.78 -1.65 -13.11
CA SER A 151 -12.70 -3.05 -12.64
C SER A 151 -12.43 -3.16 -11.15
N LYS A 152 -11.88 -2.10 -10.54
CA LYS A 152 -11.53 -2.02 -9.13
C LYS A 152 -12.79 -1.80 -8.27
N LYS A 153 -12.90 -2.58 -7.20
CA LYS A 153 -13.88 -2.34 -6.14
C LYS A 153 -13.29 -1.37 -5.11
N PHE A 154 -14.12 -0.52 -4.52
CA PHE A 154 -13.69 0.29 -3.39
C PHE A 154 -13.29 -0.62 -2.22
N PRO A 155 -12.13 -0.40 -1.57
CA PRO A 155 -11.68 -1.23 -0.47
C PRO A 155 -12.62 -1.13 0.74
N SER A 156 -12.82 -2.26 1.42
CA SER A 156 -13.45 -2.24 2.74
C SER A 156 -12.51 -1.58 3.75
N PRO A 157 -12.97 -0.59 4.55
CA PRO A 157 -12.16 0.03 5.60
C PRO A 157 -11.54 -0.98 6.57
N VAL A 158 -12.34 -1.97 6.98
CA VAL A 158 -11.90 -3.02 7.92
C VAL A 158 -10.76 -3.83 7.32
N TYR A 159 -10.86 -4.19 6.04
CA TYR A 159 -9.83 -4.96 5.35
C TYR A 159 -8.54 -4.15 5.16
N ALA A 160 -8.65 -2.91 4.69
CA ALA A 160 -7.49 -2.04 4.43
C ALA A 160 -6.69 -1.75 5.71
N ILE A 161 -7.39 -1.37 6.79
CA ILE A 161 -6.77 -1.07 8.09
C ILE A 161 -6.14 -2.33 8.69
N SER A 162 -6.82 -3.48 8.60
CA SER A 162 -6.27 -4.75 9.14
C SER A 162 -4.97 -5.14 8.47
N ILE A 163 -4.88 -5.04 7.13
CA ILE A 163 -3.65 -5.35 6.40
C ILE A 163 -2.52 -4.39 6.80
N LEU A 164 -2.83 -3.10 6.93
CA LEU A 164 -1.85 -2.10 7.35
C LEU A 164 -1.31 -2.43 8.75
N LEU A 165 -2.19 -2.70 9.72
CA LEU A 165 -1.79 -3.03 11.09
C LEU A 165 -0.98 -4.32 11.16
N VAL A 166 -1.41 -5.38 10.47
CA VAL A 166 -0.65 -6.65 10.40
C VAL A 166 0.72 -6.42 9.78
N GLY A 167 0.80 -5.65 8.69
CA GLY A 167 2.06 -5.30 8.03
C GLY A 167 3.03 -4.59 8.97
N VAL A 168 2.55 -3.57 9.68
CA VAL A 168 3.35 -2.80 10.65
C VAL A 168 3.81 -3.68 11.81
N LEU A 169 2.93 -4.51 12.38
CA LEU A 169 3.27 -5.42 13.46
C LEU A 169 4.32 -6.45 13.02
N CYS A 170 4.19 -7.02 11.82
CA CYS A 170 5.19 -7.94 11.25
C CYS A 170 6.55 -7.26 11.07
N MET A 171 6.59 -6.00 10.61
CA MET A 171 7.85 -5.27 10.50
C MET A 171 8.48 -5.03 11.87
N ILE A 172 7.72 -4.49 12.84
CA ILE A 172 8.23 -4.20 14.19
C ILE A 172 8.73 -5.48 14.87
N GLY A 173 7.95 -6.56 14.80
CA GLY A 173 8.33 -7.85 15.37
C GLY A 173 9.60 -8.42 14.72
N ALA A 174 9.69 -8.40 13.39
CA ALA A 174 10.88 -8.86 12.67
C ALA A 174 12.12 -8.01 13.01
N SER A 175 11.98 -6.68 13.09
CA SER A 175 13.06 -5.78 13.50
C SER A 175 13.51 -6.04 14.94
N GLY A 176 12.58 -6.19 15.89
CA GLY A 176 12.93 -6.45 17.29
C GLY A 176 13.64 -7.81 17.48
N LEU A 177 13.22 -8.84 16.73
CA LEU A 177 13.92 -10.13 16.71
C LEU A 177 15.30 -10.01 16.05
N PHE A 178 15.44 -9.19 15.02
CA PHE A 178 16.72 -8.98 14.32
C PHE A 178 17.75 -8.23 15.18
N PHE A 179 17.31 -7.25 15.97
CA PHE A 179 18.17 -6.45 16.84
C PHE A 179 18.34 -7.03 18.26
N GLY A 180 17.79 -8.22 18.54
CA GLY A 180 17.91 -8.85 19.86
C GLY A 180 17.16 -8.12 20.97
N TRP A 181 16.22 -7.23 20.67
CA TRP A 181 15.44 -6.50 21.68
C TRP A 181 14.59 -7.43 22.56
N PHE A 182 14.30 -8.64 22.08
CA PHE A 182 13.55 -9.66 22.81
C PHE A 182 14.43 -10.72 23.47
N GLU A 183 15.76 -10.63 23.37
CA GLU A 183 16.62 -11.48 24.19
C GLU A 183 16.46 -11.04 25.65
N LYS A 184 15.76 -11.89 26.41
CA LYS A 184 15.53 -11.72 27.83
C LYS A 184 16.90 -11.53 28.48
N LYS A 185 17.19 -10.32 28.97
CA LYS A 185 18.38 -10.11 29.81
C LYS A 185 18.28 -11.11 30.93
N GLU A 186 19.09 -12.17 30.89
CA GLU A 186 19.24 -13.05 32.03
C GLU A 186 19.66 -12.14 33.17
N SER A 187 18.77 -11.97 34.15
CA SER A 187 19.08 -11.21 35.35
C SER A 187 20.30 -11.87 35.94
N SER A 188 21.42 -11.14 35.97
CA SER A 188 22.67 -11.54 36.63
C SER A 188 22.49 -11.56 38.15
N SER A 189 21.42 -12.18 38.64
CA SER A 189 21.29 -12.65 39.99
C SER A 189 21.99 -14.01 40.05
N VAL A 190 22.96 -14.15 40.94
CA VAL A 190 23.76 -15.35 41.26
C VAL A 190 25.18 -15.32 40.69
N GLN A 191 25.94 -14.30 41.09
CA GLN A 191 27.38 -14.46 41.33
C GLN A 191 27.87 -13.57 42.49
N ALA A 192 26.99 -13.29 43.46
CA ALA A 192 27.34 -12.57 44.69
C ALA A 192 27.63 -13.50 45.89
N ASP A 193 27.40 -14.81 45.77
CA ASP A 193 27.47 -15.71 46.93
C ASP A 193 28.83 -16.43 47.12
N HIS A 194 29.84 -16.17 46.27
CA HIS A 194 31.13 -16.88 46.39
C HIS A 194 32.24 -16.13 47.14
N TYR A 195 31.99 -14.92 47.68
CA TYR A 195 32.96 -14.18 48.51
C TYR A 195 32.62 -14.12 50.01
N ALA A 196 31.56 -14.80 50.45
CA ALA A 196 31.20 -14.88 51.88
C ALA A 196 31.69 -16.16 52.58
N SER A 197 32.77 -16.78 52.09
CA SER A 197 33.44 -17.90 52.76
C SER A 197 34.79 -17.47 53.34
N GLY A 198 34.74 -16.85 54.52
CA GLY A 198 35.65 -17.23 55.61
C GLY A 198 37.07 -16.67 55.64
N SER A 199 37.22 -15.34 55.71
CA SER A 199 38.34 -14.74 56.44
C SER A 199 37.88 -14.45 57.88
N ALA A 200 37.87 -15.48 58.72
CA ALA A 200 37.50 -15.38 60.13
C ALA A 200 38.28 -16.37 60.99
N TRP A 201 39.61 -16.23 61.03
CA TRP A 201 40.44 -16.66 62.17
C TRP A 201 41.61 -15.69 62.26
N ALA A 202 41.30 -14.53 62.83
CA ALA A 202 42.28 -13.59 63.35
C ALA A 202 42.94 -14.18 64.60
N GLU A 203 44.20 -13.83 64.77
CA GLU A 203 45.10 -14.16 65.86
C GLU A 203 44.52 -13.76 67.23
N GLU A 204 44.59 -14.67 68.20
CA GLU A 204 44.67 -14.31 69.62
C GLU A 204 46.10 -14.63 70.11
N PRO A 205 46.89 -13.62 70.49
CA PRO A 205 48.03 -13.81 71.38
C PRO A 205 47.55 -13.58 72.82
N ASP A 206 47.72 -14.57 73.70
CA ASP A 206 47.76 -14.29 75.14
C ASP A 206 48.50 -15.39 75.91
N ASP A 207 49.76 -15.08 76.25
CA ASP A 207 50.27 -14.99 77.61
C ASP A 207 49.85 -16.05 78.65
N ASN A 208 50.78 -16.95 78.97
CA ASN A 208 51.00 -17.47 80.32
C ASN A 208 52.38 -18.15 80.36
N GLU A 209 53.47 -17.47 80.72
CA GLU A 209 53.87 -17.15 82.10
C GLU A 209 53.83 -18.36 83.07
N ASN A 210 55.00 -18.71 83.60
CA ASN A 210 55.24 -19.40 84.87
C ASN A 210 54.71 -20.84 85.10
N ARG A 211 55.61 -21.81 84.92
CA ARG A 211 55.89 -22.91 85.89
C ARG A 211 57.35 -23.36 85.66
N ARG A 212 58.33 -22.81 86.39
CA ARG A 212 58.83 -23.19 87.73
C ARG A 212 59.14 -24.68 87.91
N GLU A 213 60.43 -24.89 88.19
CA GLU A 213 61.00 -25.79 89.22
C GLU A 213 60.95 -27.30 88.94
N SER A 214 62.11 -27.87 88.59
CA SER A 214 63.05 -28.55 89.52
C SER A 214 63.87 -29.60 88.78
#